data_AF-A0A6G3ZVH5-F1
#
_entry.id   AF-A0A6G3ZVH5-F1
#
_cell.length_a   1.000
_cell.length_b   1.000
_cell.length_c   1.000
_cell.angle_alpha   90.00
_cell.angle_beta   90.00
_cell.angle_gamma   90.00
#
_symmetry.space_group_name_H-M   'P 1'
#
loop_
_entity.id
_entity.type
_entity.pdbx_description
1 polymer ?
#
loop_
_entity_poly.entity_id
_entity_poly.type
_entity_poly.pdbx_seq_one_letter_code
_entity_poly.pdbx_strand_id
1 'polypeptide(L)'
;MNGENQIQKAYESILGHDFEKAIEWFEKAIAAEPYNAAYHYKLSITYARSNKLQKAIEHAIIAVDLKENNEAYHYHLQVLRARELAEMAQKQLEVKSEHAERAIFLLKEAIALDPLAIETYLILAEAFANRQDYSRAYQTVMEAVSLEPHHEIAKQQAAQYKIKMK
;
A
#
# COMPACT_ATOMS: atom_id res chain seq x y z
N MET A 1 32.78 11.06 -2.11
CA MET A 1 32.05 9.80 -1.86
C MET A 1 31.14 9.58 -3.05
N ASN A 2 31.17 8.42 -3.69
CA ASN A 2 30.27 8.07 -4.80
C ASN A 2 28.94 7.52 -4.26
N GLY A 3 27.85 7.66 -5.01
CA GLY A 3 26.53 7.17 -4.62
C GLY A 3 26.53 5.67 -4.28
N GLU A 4 27.30 4.88 -5.03
CA GLU A 4 27.40 3.42 -4.86
C GLU A 4 27.84 2.99 -3.44
N ASN A 5 28.82 3.67 -2.84
CA ASN A 5 29.25 3.35 -1.47
C ASN A 5 28.14 3.65 -0.45
N GLN A 6 27.40 4.73 -0.66
CA GLN A 6 26.27 5.09 0.21
C GLN A 6 25.13 4.06 0.06
N ILE A 7 24.86 3.57 -1.16
CA ILE A 7 23.90 2.49 -1.40
C ILE A 7 24.28 1.20 -0.69
N GLN A 8 25.56 0.82 -0.72
CA GLN A 8 26.02 -0.37 0.01
C GLN A 8 25.70 -0.26 1.50
N LYS A 9 26.01 0.89 2.12
CA LYS A 9 25.72 1.13 3.54
C LYS A 9 24.21 1.16 3.84
N ALA A 10 23.41 1.64 2.90
CA ALA A 10 21.96 1.58 3.02
C ALA A 10 21.48 0.11 3.09
N TYR A 11 22.02 -0.76 2.22
CA TYR A 11 21.69 -2.18 2.25
C TYR A 11 22.19 -2.91 3.49
N GLU A 12 23.41 -2.60 3.96
CA GLU A 12 23.93 -3.11 5.24
C GLU A 12 22.99 -2.73 6.40
N SER A 13 22.46 -1.50 6.38
CA SER A 13 21.51 -1.04 7.40
C SER A 13 20.17 -1.79 7.31
N ILE A 14 19.66 -2.04 6.10
CA ILE A 14 18.46 -2.88 5.89
C ILE A 14 18.67 -4.30 6.42
N LEU A 15 19.82 -4.92 6.15
CA LEU A 15 20.15 -6.25 6.67
C LEU A 15 20.26 -6.27 8.19
N GLY A 16 20.69 -5.15 8.79
CA GLY A 16 20.64 -4.92 10.23
C GLY A 16 19.25 -4.55 10.77
N HIS A 17 18.20 -4.57 9.94
CA HIS A 17 16.84 -4.12 10.27
C HIS A 17 16.71 -2.65 10.72
N ASP A 18 17.69 -1.82 10.38
CA ASP A 18 17.72 -0.38 10.68
C ASP A 18 17.31 0.43 9.43
N PHE A 19 15.99 0.57 9.25
CA PHE A 19 15.42 1.24 8.09
C PHE A 19 15.61 2.76 8.13
N GLU A 20 15.62 3.36 9.31
CA GLU A 20 15.90 4.78 9.53
C GLU A 20 17.31 5.14 9.05
N LYS A 21 18.31 4.35 9.43
CA LYS A 21 19.69 4.56 8.96
C LYS A 21 19.84 4.25 7.47
N ALA A 22 19.10 3.26 6.95
CA ALA A 22 19.07 3.01 5.52
C ALA A 22 18.56 4.23 4.73
N ILE A 23 17.49 4.88 5.22
CA ILE A 23 16.96 6.13 4.66
C ILE A 23 18.06 7.20 4.59
N GLU A 24 18.79 7.45 5.69
CA GLU A 24 19.86 8.45 5.69
C GLU A 24 20.95 8.16 4.65
N TRP A 25 21.30 6.89 4.45
CA TRP A 25 22.28 6.51 3.44
C TRP A 25 21.77 6.67 2.02
N PHE A 26 20.51 6.35 1.76
CA PHE A 26 19.88 6.61 0.46
C PHE A 26 19.77 8.12 0.19
N GLU A 27 19.42 8.94 1.18
CA GLU A 27 19.39 10.40 1.04
C GLU A 27 20.78 10.96 0.69
N LYS A 28 21.84 10.43 1.31
CA LYS A 28 23.24 10.76 0.94
C LYS A 28 23.59 10.33 -0.48
N ALA A 29 23.11 9.16 -0.92
CA ALA A 29 23.28 8.68 -2.30
C ALA A 29 22.60 9.60 -3.31
N ILE A 30 21.38 10.03 -3.03
CA ILE A 30 20.63 10.98 -3.85
C ILE A 30 21.30 12.35 -3.85
N ALA A 31 21.84 12.82 -2.72
CA ALA A 31 22.57 14.08 -2.67
C ALA A 31 23.84 14.06 -3.55
N ALA A 32 24.48 12.90 -3.71
CA ALA A 32 25.61 12.72 -4.62
C ALA A 32 25.18 12.59 -6.10
N GLU A 33 24.07 11.90 -6.36
CA GLU A 33 23.55 11.65 -7.72
C GLU A 33 22.03 11.89 -7.79
N PRO A 34 21.59 13.17 -7.87
CA PRO A 34 20.18 13.53 -7.73
C PRO A 34 19.25 13.03 -8.85
N TYR A 35 19.81 12.71 -10.01
CA TYR A 35 19.06 12.25 -11.19
C TYR A 35 19.09 10.73 -11.35
N ASN A 36 19.56 9.99 -10.33
CA ASN A 36 19.58 8.53 -10.36
C ASN A 36 18.22 7.96 -9.91
N ALA A 37 17.35 7.68 -10.89
CA ALA A 37 16.01 7.14 -10.66
C ALA A 37 15.98 5.90 -9.75
N ALA A 38 17.01 5.04 -9.85
CA ALA A 38 17.07 3.83 -9.03
C ALA A 38 17.28 4.13 -7.54
N TYR A 39 17.92 5.25 -7.19
CA TYR A 39 18.11 5.65 -5.79
C TYR A 39 16.82 6.18 -5.20
N HIS A 40 16.08 7.00 -5.95
CA HIS A 40 14.74 7.44 -5.58
C HIS A 40 13.79 6.25 -5.38
N TYR A 41 13.80 5.28 -6.30
CA TYR A 41 13.01 4.05 -6.18
C TYR A 41 13.37 3.20 -4.95
N LYS A 42 14.65 3.05 -4.63
CA LYS A 42 15.06 2.29 -3.42
C LYS A 42 14.67 3.04 -2.14
N LEU A 43 14.79 4.37 -2.14
CA LEU A 43 14.37 5.19 -1.03
C LEU A 43 12.85 5.14 -0.83
N SER A 44 12.05 5.15 -1.90
CA SER A 44 10.58 5.02 -1.78
C SER A 44 10.19 3.70 -1.12
N ILE A 45 10.78 2.58 -1.54
CA ILE A 45 10.57 1.27 -0.90
C ILE A 45 10.92 1.32 0.60
N THR A 46 12.06 1.93 0.93
CA THR A 46 12.53 2.01 2.32
C THR A 46 11.61 2.86 3.17
N TYR A 47 11.14 4.00 2.65
CA TYR A 47 10.13 4.83 3.30
C TYR A 47 8.81 4.09 3.52
N ALA A 48 8.34 3.32 2.52
CA ALA A 48 7.11 2.54 2.62
C ALA A 48 7.19 1.47 3.73
N ARG A 49 8.36 0.82 3.87
CA ARG A 49 8.64 -0.15 4.95
C ARG A 49 8.71 0.49 6.33
N SER A 50 9.23 1.72 6.43
CA SER A 50 9.21 2.53 7.66
C SER A 50 7.85 3.22 7.93
N ASN A 51 6.77 2.81 7.25
CA ASN A 51 5.43 3.39 7.41
C ASN A 51 5.34 4.90 7.11
N LYS A 52 6.25 5.44 6.30
CA LYS A 52 6.31 6.84 5.89
C LYS A 52 5.76 6.98 4.47
N LEU A 53 4.47 6.64 4.29
CA LEU A 53 3.85 6.45 2.98
C LEU A 53 3.93 7.70 2.08
N GLN A 54 3.68 8.90 2.60
CA GLN A 54 3.72 10.12 1.79
C GLN A 54 5.10 10.36 1.16
N LYS A 55 6.16 10.21 1.95
CA LYS A 55 7.54 10.32 1.46
C LYS A 55 7.89 9.23 0.46
N ALA A 56 7.34 8.02 0.66
CA ALA A 56 7.52 6.94 -0.30
C ALA A 56 6.94 7.32 -1.67
N ILE A 57 5.71 7.87 -1.68
CA ILE A 57 5.04 8.32 -2.91
C ILE A 57 5.83 9.44 -3.58
N GLU A 58 6.30 10.43 -2.83
CA GLU A 58 7.12 11.53 -3.37
C GLU A 58 8.36 11.01 -4.13
N HIS A 59 9.13 10.10 -3.53
CA HIS A 59 10.31 9.54 -4.19
C HIS A 59 9.95 8.57 -5.33
N ALA A 60 8.84 7.85 -5.25
CA ALA A 60 8.37 6.98 -6.33
C ALA A 60 7.96 7.79 -7.57
N ILE A 61 7.31 8.95 -7.38
CA ILE A 61 7.00 9.89 -8.48
C ILE A 61 8.29 10.35 -9.15
N ILE A 62 9.29 10.80 -8.38
CA ILE A 62 10.58 11.23 -8.96
C ILE A 62 11.24 10.10 -9.74
N ALA A 63 11.20 8.85 -9.25
CA ALA A 63 11.76 7.71 -9.97
C ALA A 63 11.06 7.47 -11.32
N VAL A 64 9.73 7.59 -11.36
CA VAL A 64 8.92 7.50 -12.58
C VAL A 64 9.25 8.65 -13.54
N ASP A 65 9.30 9.89 -13.05
CA ASP A 65 9.58 11.08 -13.87
C ASP A 65 10.98 11.01 -14.51
N LEU A 66 11.98 10.49 -13.78
CA LEU A 66 13.34 10.32 -14.30
C LEU A 66 13.46 9.18 -15.31
N LYS A 67 12.56 8.18 -15.27
CA LYS A 67 12.54 7.02 -16.17
C LYS A 67 11.11 6.58 -16.48
N GLU A 68 10.44 7.37 -17.32
CA GLU A 68 9.02 7.19 -17.66
C GLU A 68 8.68 5.81 -18.25
N ASN A 69 9.63 5.14 -18.92
CA ASN A 69 9.39 3.84 -19.53
C ASN A 69 9.71 2.64 -18.60
N ASN A 70 9.96 2.88 -17.31
CA ASN A 70 10.25 1.82 -16.36
C ASN A 70 8.98 1.27 -15.72
N GLU A 71 8.48 0.14 -16.22
CA GLU A 71 7.26 -0.51 -15.74
C GLU A 71 7.30 -0.84 -14.24
N ALA A 72 8.47 -1.22 -13.70
CA ALA A 72 8.60 -1.54 -12.28
C ALA A 72 8.39 -0.31 -11.38
N TYR A 73 8.81 0.88 -11.83
CA TYR A 73 8.62 2.13 -11.08
C TYR A 73 7.15 2.56 -11.10
N HIS A 74 6.49 2.46 -12.25
CA HIS A 74 5.05 2.70 -12.36
C HIS A 74 4.24 1.74 -11.49
N TYR A 75 4.53 0.45 -11.56
CA TYR A 75 3.86 -0.55 -10.74
C TYR A 75 4.04 -0.26 -9.24
N HIS A 76 5.25 0.09 -8.81
CA HIS A 76 5.48 0.45 -7.41
C HIS A 76 4.71 1.70 -6.98
N LEU A 77 4.71 2.76 -7.81
CA LEU A 77 3.93 3.96 -7.53
C LEU A 77 2.43 3.64 -7.44
N GLN A 78 1.91 2.80 -8.34
CA GLN A 78 0.52 2.33 -8.34
C GLN A 78 0.16 1.61 -7.04
N VAL A 79 1.01 0.69 -6.56
CA VAL A 79 0.82 0.00 -5.28
C VAL A 79 0.83 0.99 -4.10
N LEU A 80 1.73 1.98 -4.09
CA LEU A 80 1.76 3.00 -3.04
C LEU A 80 0.50 3.89 -3.05
N ARG A 81 -0.03 4.22 -4.23
CA ARG A 81 -1.28 4.98 -4.39
C ARG A 81 -2.50 4.17 -3.96
N ALA A 82 -2.55 2.87 -4.30
CA ALA A 82 -3.58 1.98 -3.79
C ALA A 82 -3.62 1.99 -2.26
N ARG A 83 -2.43 1.88 -1.64
CA ARG A 83 -2.29 1.95 -0.18
C ARG A 83 -2.72 3.29 0.40
N GLU A 84 -2.38 4.42 -0.24
CA GLU A 84 -2.80 5.76 0.20
C GLU A 84 -4.33 5.89 0.21
N LEU A 85 -4.98 5.42 -0.85
CA LEU A 85 -6.44 5.41 -0.95
C LEU A 85 -7.08 4.52 0.13
N ALA A 86 -6.50 3.36 0.42
CA ALA A 86 -6.96 2.47 1.49
C ALA A 86 -6.81 3.12 2.87
N GLU A 87 -5.66 3.75 3.18
CA GLU A 87 -5.45 4.47 4.44
C GLU A 87 -6.41 5.67 4.58
N MET A 88 -6.69 6.39 3.48
CA MET A 88 -7.71 7.44 3.45
C MET A 88 -9.10 6.88 3.73
N ALA A 89 -9.47 5.76 3.11
CA ALA A 89 -10.77 5.14 3.31
C ALA A 89 -10.96 4.66 4.76
N GLN A 90 -9.92 4.06 5.35
CA GLN A 90 -9.98 3.58 6.73
C GLN A 90 -10.22 4.72 7.71
N LYS A 91 -9.54 5.87 7.54
CA LYS A 91 -9.80 7.09 8.34
C LYS A 91 -11.24 7.58 8.19
N GLN A 92 -11.84 7.44 7.01
CA GLN A 92 -13.25 7.81 6.79
C GLN A 92 -14.23 6.87 7.51
N LEU A 93 -13.87 5.61 7.70
CA LEU A 93 -14.70 4.63 8.42
C LEU A 93 -14.67 4.85 9.94
N GLU A 94 -13.57 5.37 10.49
CA GLU A 94 -13.47 5.72 11.92
C GLU A 94 -14.43 6.87 12.32
N VAL A 95 -14.77 7.74 11.37
CA VAL A 95 -15.71 8.85 11.56
C VAL A 95 -17.14 8.35 11.28
N LYS A 96 -17.93 8.13 12.35
CA LYS A 96 -19.22 7.40 12.32
C LYS A 96 -20.16 7.70 11.13
N SER A 97 -20.55 6.62 10.46
CA SER A 97 -21.70 6.33 9.56
C SER A 97 -21.92 7.17 8.29
N GLU A 98 -21.65 8.47 8.27
CA GLU A 98 -22.00 9.31 7.11
C GLU A 98 -20.96 9.18 5.96
N HIS A 99 -19.74 8.72 6.26
CA HIS A 99 -18.64 8.66 5.30
C HIS A 99 -18.39 7.26 4.71
N ALA A 100 -19.28 6.29 4.99
CA ALA A 100 -19.15 4.92 4.49
C ALA A 100 -19.18 4.85 2.95
N GLU A 101 -19.93 5.72 2.27
CA GLU A 101 -19.97 5.78 0.80
C GLU A 101 -18.64 6.25 0.21
N ARG A 102 -18.04 7.26 0.82
CA ARG A 102 -16.73 7.77 0.41
C ARG A 102 -15.64 6.71 0.63
N ALA A 103 -15.67 6.01 1.76
CA ALA A 103 -14.74 4.92 2.02
C ALA A 103 -14.88 3.80 0.99
N ILE A 104 -16.11 3.36 0.69
CA ILE A 104 -16.38 2.35 -0.34
C ILE A 104 -15.84 2.79 -1.71
N PHE A 105 -16.04 4.06 -2.08
CA PHE A 105 -15.52 4.61 -3.33
C PHE A 105 -13.98 4.54 -3.37
N LEU A 106 -13.31 5.04 -2.34
CA LEU A 106 -11.84 5.04 -2.26
C LEU A 106 -11.26 3.61 -2.29
N LEU A 107 -11.90 2.66 -1.62
CA LEU A 107 -11.44 1.26 -1.60
C LEU A 107 -11.59 0.57 -2.95
N LYS A 108 -12.62 0.92 -3.73
CA LYS A 108 -12.77 0.41 -5.11
C LYS A 108 -11.67 0.95 -6.03
N GLU A 109 -11.35 2.24 -5.91
CA GLU A 109 -10.23 2.82 -6.64
C GLU A 109 -8.90 2.18 -6.21
N ALA A 110 -8.71 1.92 -4.92
CA ALA A 110 -7.54 1.22 -4.40
C ALA A 110 -7.42 -0.20 -5.00
N ILE A 111 -8.51 -0.97 -5.05
CA ILE A 111 -8.53 -2.32 -5.66
C ILE A 111 -8.25 -2.26 -7.17
N ALA A 112 -8.73 -1.23 -7.87
CA ALA A 112 -8.44 -1.07 -9.29
C ALA A 112 -6.93 -0.84 -9.54
N LEU A 113 -6.25 -0.19 -8.60
CA LEU A 113 -4.79 0.01 -8.65
C LEU A 113 -4.02 -1.20 -8.14
N ASP A 114 -4.45 -1.88 -7.09
CA ASP A 114 -3.81 -3.11 -6.60
C ASP A 114 -4.86 -4.21 -6.37
N PRO A 115 -5.18 -5.01 -7.40
CA PRO A 115 -6.16 -6.08 -7.30
C PRO A 115 -5.73 -7.23 -6.39
N LEU A 116 -4.46 -7.28 -5.96
CA LEU A 116 -3.90 -8.32 -5.11
C LEU A 116 -3.84 -7.89 -3.64
N ALA A 117 -4.23 -6.66 -3.30
CA ALA A 117 -4.24 -6.14 -1.95
C ALA A 117 -5.41 -6.71 -1.13
N ILE A 118 -5.21 -7.88 -0.54
CA ILE A 118 -6.21 -8.61 0.26
C ILE A 118 -6.81 -7.75 1.36
N GLU A 119 -5.96 -7.01 2.09
CA GLU A 119 -6.40 -6.12 3.16
C GLU A 119 -7.43 -5.09 2.67
N THR A 120 -7.29 -4.59 1.43
CA THR A 120 -8.25 -3.63 0.86
C THR A 120 -9.62 -4.26 0.62
N TYR A 121 -9.70 -5.54 0.21
CA TYR A 121 -10.96 -6.27 0.13
C TYR A 121 -11.60 -6.48 1.50
N LEU A 122 -10.80 -6.76 2.54
CA LEU A 122 -11.31 -6.93 3.90
C LEU A 122 -11.90 -5.62 4.44
N ILE A 123 -11.21 -4.50 4.27
CA ILE A 123 -11.71 -3.17 4.67
C ILE A 123 -12.98 -2.81 3.87
N LEU A 124 -13.04 -3.14 2.59
CA LEU A 124 -14.24 -2.90 1.77
C LEU A 124 -15.43 -3.75 2.23
N ALA A 125 -15.19 -5.02 2.57
CA ALA A 125 -16.22 -5.89 3.12
C ALA A 125 -16.74 -5.35 4.46
N GLU A 126 -15.85 -4.87 5.33
CA GLU A 126 -16.23 -4.19 6.58
C GLU A 126 -17.06 -2.93 6.31
N ALA A 127 -16.67 -2.11 5.34
CA ALA A 127 -17.41 -0.91 4.97
C ALA A 127 -18.85 -1.23 4.52
N PHE A 128 -19.05 -2.31 3.76
CA PHE A 128 -20.38 -2.81 3.40
C PHE A 128 -21.14 -3.34 4.63
N ALA A 129 -20.48 -4.10 5.50
CA ALA A 129 -21.08 -4.66 6.71
C ALA A 129 -21.52 -3.57 7.71
N ASN A 130 -20.76 -2.47 7.83
CA ASN A 130 -21.13 -1.31 8.64
C ASN A 130 -22.42 -0.63 8.14
N ARG A 131 -22.73 -0.77 6.85
CA ARG A 131 -24.01 -0.37 6.25
C ARG A 131 -25.08 -1.45 6.28
N GLN A 132 -24.84 -2.56 6.98
CA GLN A 132 -25.69 -3.75 7.03
C GLN A 132 -25.89 -4.43 5.66
N ASP A 133 -25.04 -4.11 4.67
CA ASP A 133 -25.06 -4.78 3.38
C ASP A 133 -24.21 -6.05 3.41
N TYR A 134 -24.73 -7.06 4.10
CA TYR A 134 -24.01 -8.31 4.28
C TYR A 134 -23.85 -9.11 2.98
N SER A 135 -24.69 -8.86 1.97
CA SER A 135 -24.57 -9.52 0.67
C SER A 135 -23.33 -9.06 -0.08
N ARG A 136 -23.12 -7.74 -0.22
CA ARG A 136 -21.92 -7.20 -0.84
C ARG A 136 -20.68 -7.43 0.02
N ALA A 137 -20.81 -7.38 1.35
CA ALA A 137 -19.72 -7.72 2.26
C ALA A 137 -19.23 -9.17 2.03
N TYR A 138 -20.16 -10.13 1.96
CA TYR A 138 -19.83 -11.53 1.70
C TYR A 138 -19.18 -11.75 0.33
N GLN A 139 -19.73 -11.15 -0.74
CA GLN A 139 -19.13 -11.24 -2.07
C GLN A 139 -17.69 -10.70 -2.07
N THR A 140 -17.49 -9.53 -1.46
CA THR A 140 -16.17 -8.87 -1.42
C THR A 140 -15.14 -9.70 -0.65
N VAL A 141 -15.49 -10.25 0.51
CA VAL A 141 -14.55 -11.09 1.27
C VAL A 141 -14.30 -12.44 0.59
N MET A 142 -15.22 -12.94 -0.23
CA MET A 142 -14.98 -14.14 -1.03
C MET A 142 -13.93 -13.89 -2.12
N GLU A 143 -13.81 -12.68 -2.67
CA GLU A 143 -12.68 -12.30 -3.54
C GLU A 143 -11.36 -12.43 -2.78
N ALA A 144 -11.28 -11.92 -1.55
CA ALA A 144 -10.10 -12.07 -0.68
C ALA A 144 -9.75 -13.55 -0.41
N VAL A 145 -10.74 -14.40 -0.14
CA VAL A 145 -10.56 -15.84 0.03
C VAL A 145 -10.10 -16.51 -1.27
N SER A 146 -10.53 -16.02 -2.43
CA SER A 146 -10.09 -16.57 -3.72
C SER A 146 -8.63 -16.26 -4.01
N LEU A 147 -8.15 -15.08 -3.62
CA LEU A 147 -6.76 -14.66 -3.73
C LEU A 147 -5.87 -15.44 -2.77
N GLU A 148 -6.28 -15.58 -1.51
CA GLU A 148 -5.59 -16.39 -0.50
C GLU A 148 -6.56 -17.35 0.22
N PRO A 149 -6.67 -18.60 -0.27
CA PRO A 149 -7.53 -19.62 0.32
C PRO A 149 -7.17 -20.04 1.75
N HIS A 150 -6.03 -19.59 2.28
CA HIS A 150 -5.59 -19.86 3.66
C HIS A 150 -5.64 -18.60 4.55
N HIS A 151 -6.21 -17.48 4.07
CA HIS A 151 -6.34 -16.27 4.87
C HIS A 151 -7.45 -16.42 5.93
N GLU A 152 -7.04 -16.68 7.17
CA GLU A 152 -7.96 -17.03 8.26
C GLU A 152 -8.96 -15.92 8.58
N ILE A 153 -8.53 -14.65 8.58
CA ILE A 153 -9.42 -13.50 8.84
C ILE A 153 -10.51 -13.42 7.75
N ALA A 154 -10.14 -13.67 6.49
CA ALA A 154 -11.08 -13.57 5.37
C ALA A 154 -12.16 -14.65 5.50
N LYS A 155 -11.77 -15.89 5.84
CA LYS A 155 -12.72 -16.99 6.10
C LYS A 155 -13.65 -16.70 7.27
N GLN A 156 -13.12 -16.16 8.36
CA GLN A 156 -13.91 -15.82 9.54
C GLN A 156 -14.97 -14.76 9.21
N GLN A 157 -14.58 -13.68 8.53
CA GLN A 157 -15.50 -12.65 8.06
C GLN A 157 -16.53 -13.21 7.08
N ALA A 158 -16.12 -14.07 6.13
CA ALA A 158 -17.03 -14.74 5.20
C ALA A 158 -18.09 -15.56 5.93
N ALA A 159 -17.71 -16.36 6.93
CA ALA A 159 -18.66 -17.13 7.74
C ALA A 159 -19.61 -16.21 8.52
N GLN A 160 -19.08 -15.14 9.12
CA GLN A 160 -19.86 -14.16 9.87
C GLN A 160 -20.91 -13.47 8.98
N TYR A 161 -20.52 -12.95 7.82
CA TYR A 161 -21.42 -12.26 6.91
C TYR A 161 -22.45 -13.22 6.33
N LYS A 162 -22.06 -14.46 6.00
CA LYS A 162 -22.99 -15.50 5.54
C LYS A 162 -24.12 -15.80 6.54
N ILE A 163 -23.85 -15.74 7.84
CA ILE A 163 -24.87 -15.90 8.88
C ILE A 163 -25.80 -14.68 8.91
N LYS A 164 -25.24 -13.46 8.86
CA LYS A 164 -26.01 -12.21 8.91
C LYS A 164 -26.81 -11.89 7.64
N MET A 165 -26.53 -12.57 6.53
CA MET A 165 -27.32 -12.51 5.29
C MET A 165 -28.64 -13.28 5.36
N LYS A 166 -28.79 -14.19 6.33
CA LYS A 166 -30.01 -14.98 6.54
C LYS A 166 -31.00 -14.23 7.43
#